data_AF-A0A482RJ55-F1
#
_entry.id   AF-A0A482RJ55-F1
#
_cell.length_a   1.000
_cell.length_b   1.000
_cell.length_c   1.000
_cell.angle_alpha   90.00
_cell.angle_beta   90.00
_cell.angle_gamma   90.00
#
_symmetry.space_group_name_H-M   'P 1'
#
loop_
_entity.id
_entity.type
_entity.pdbx_description
1 polymer ?
#
loop_
_entity_poly.entity_id
_entity_poly.type
_entity_poly.pdbx_seq_one_letter_code
_entity_poly.pdbx_strand_id
1 'polypeptide(L)'
;MFATGSVPRAPLRPAVSISGINMKTLEGRDLILVEDIIDTGVTMSNLIPALMEYKPASVKVASLLEKRTHRSCGFKADFVGFSIPDFFIVGYNMDYNEAYRDMSHLCIINPEGIEYFKSHPILAGLN
;
A
#
# COMPACT_ATOMS: atom_id res chain seq x y z
N MET A 1 23.82 40.91 14.29
CA MET A 1 24.03 39.74 13.42
C MET A 1 23.30 38.57 14.07
N PHE A 2 22.03 38.37 13.73
CA PHE A 2 21.21 37.27 14.26
C PHE A 2 20.97 36.27 13.13
N ALA A 3 21.52 35.07 13.25
CA ALA A 3 21.28 33.99 12.30
C ALA A 3 19.90 33.40 12.55
N THR A 4 18.95 33.65 11.64
CA THR A 4 17.69 32.92 11.55
C THR A 4 17.97 31.54 10.95
N GLY A 5 18.37 30.58 11.79
CA GLY A 5 18.42 29.19 11.39
C GLY A 5 16.99 28.66 11.24
N SER A 6 16.49 28.55 10.01
CA SER A 6 15.31 27.75 9.74
C SER A 6 15.65 26.30 10.06
N VAL A 7 15.02 25.75 11.11
CA VAL A 7 15.03 24.30 11.36
C VAL A 7 14.52 23.64 10.08
N PRO A 8 15.28 22.71 9.46
CA PRO A 8 14.78 21.96 8.32
C PRO A 8 13.50 21.25 8.74
N ARG A 9 12.36 21.61 8.15
CA ARG A 9 11.14 20.80 8.27
C ARG A 9 11.47 19.44 7.68
N ALA A 10 11.48 18.41 8.51
CA ALA A 10 11.52 17.03 8.03
C ALA A 10 10.43 16.88 6.94
N PRO A 11 10.73 16.17 5.84
CA PRO A 11 9.74 15.98 4.78
C PRO A 11 8.46 15.42 5.41
N LEU A 12 7.32 16.01 5.03
CA LEU A 12 6.00 15.53 5.42
C LEU A 12 5.91 14.07 4.98
N ARG A 13 6.14 13.13 5.90
CA ARG A 13 5.91 11.70 5.67
C ARG A 13 4.45 11.58 5.24
N PRO A 14 4.11 10.86 4.15
CA PRO A 14 2.73 10.50 3.89
C PRO A 14 2.16 9.87 5.17
N ALA A 15 1.13 10.50 5.72
CA ALA A 15 0.56 10.06 6.99
C ALA A 15 -0.16 8.73 6.77
N VAL A 16 0.50 7.62 7.12
CA VAL A 16 -0.18 6.34 7.23
C VAL A 16 -1.02 6.38 8.51
N SER A 17 -2.32 6.14 8.40
CA SER A 17 -3.21 6.00 9.55
C SER A 17 -3.38 4.52 9.87
N ILE A 18 -3.18 4.16 11.13
CA ILE A 18 -3.35 2.79 11.62
C ILE A 18 -4.58 2.78 12.52
N SER A 19 -5.51 1.86 12.27
CA SER A 19 -6.75 1.71 13.03
C SER A 19 -7.06 0.24 13.29
N GLY A 20 -8.03 -0.03 14.17
CA GLY A 20 -8.49 -1.40 14.46
C GLY A 20 -7.56 -2.24 15.34
N ILE A 21 -6.44 -1.68 15.81
CA ILE A 21 -5.48 -2.39 16.66
C ILE A 21 -5.00 -1.51 17.83
N ASN A 22 -4.78 -2.14 18.98
CA ASN A 22 -4.13 -1.48 20.11
C ASN A 22 -2.62 -1.52 19.92
N MET A 23 -2.00 -0.40 19.54
CA MET A 23 -0.57 -0.34 19.23
C MET A 23 0.34 -0.80 20.38
N LYS A 24 -0.09 -0.66 21.64
CA LYS A 24 0.71 -1.10 22.79
C LYS A 24 0.87 -2.62 22.87
N THR A 25 -0.03 -3.39 22.25
CA THR A 25 0.05 -4.86 22.29
C THR A 25 1.08 -5.43 21.32
N LEU A 26 1.71 -4.57 20.51
CA LEU A 26 2.72 -4.96 19.51
C LEU A 26 4.12 -5.11 20.09
N GLU A 27 4.38 -4.54 21.27
CA GLU A 27 5.71 -4.57 21.88
C GLU A 27 6.19 -6.03 22.09
N GLY A 28 7.39 -6.33 21.59
CA GLY A 28 7.99 -7.66 21.67
C GLY A 28 7.31 -8.75 20.83
N ARG A 29 6.39 -8.40 19.91
CA ARG A 29 5.73 -9.36 19.01
C ARG A 29 6.41 -9.44 17.65
N ASP A 30 6.38 -10.61 17.05
CA ASP A 30 6.70 -10.79 15.64
C ASP A 30 5.46 -10.45 14.80
N LEU A 31 5.60 -9.49 13.88
CA LEU A 31 4.51 -9.00 13.04
C LEU A 31 4.71 -9.45 11.59
N ILE A 32 3.64 -9.94 10.96
CA ILE A 32 3.58 -10.16 9.51
C ILE A 32 2.51 -9.23 8.95
N LEU A 33 2.93 -8.29 8.11
CA LEU A 33 2.03 -7.44 7.33
C LEU A 33 1.66 -8.20 6.05
N VAL A 34 0.36 -8.26 5.75
CA VAL A 34 -0.17 -8.92 4.55
C VAL A 34 -0.71 -7.83 3.63
N GLU A 35 -0.03 -7.62 2.50
CA GLU A 35 -0.40 -6.68 1.46
C GLU A 35 -0.90 -7.44 0.22
N ASP A 36 -1.82 -6.84 -0.53
CA ASP A 36 -2.26 -7.36 -1.82
C ASP A 36 -1.19 -7.15 -2.92
N ILE A 37 -0.64 -5.93 -3.03
CA ILE A 37 0.30 -5.56 -4.08
C ILE A 37 1.35 -4.54 -3.63
N ILE A 38 2.62 -4.85 -3.91
CA ILE A 38 3.71 -3.87 -3.89
C ILE A 38 3.83 -3.24 -5.29
N ASP A 39 3.36 -1.99 -5.44
CA ASP A 39 3.59 -1.17 -6.63
C ASP A 39 4.88 -0.34 -6.48
N THR A 40 4.77 0.89 -5.99
CA THR A 40 5.94 1.75 -5.75
C THR A 40 6.68 1.36 -4.46
N GLY A 41 6.00 0.71 -3.51
CA GLY A 41 6.55 0.35 -2.20
C GLY A 41 6.57 1.49 -1.16
N VAL A 42 6.05 2.66 -1.51
CA VAL A 42 6.03 3.84 -0.63
C VAL A 42 5.17 3.61 0.61
N THR A 43 4.02 2.94 0.49
CA THR A 43 3.13 2.63 1.62
C THR A 43 3.87 1.85 2.71
N MET A 44 4.48 0.72 2.35
CA MET A 44 5.24 -0.11 3.31
C MET A 44 6.48 0.60 3.85
N SER A 45 7.16 1.39 3.01
CA SER A 45 8.33 2.18 3.41
C SER A 45 8.00 3.24 4.47
N ASN A 46 6.76 3.71 4.53
CA ASN A 46 6.29 4.64 5.56
C ASN A 46 5.66 3.92 6.77
N LEU A 47 4.91 2.84 6.53
CA LEU A 47 4.22 2.07 7.58
C LEU A 47 5.20 1.38 8.52
N ILE A 48 6.23 0.70 7.99
CA ILE A 48 7.16 -0.08 8.82
C ILE A 48 7.87 0.81 9.86
N PRO A 49 8.46 1.97 9.52
CA PRO A 49 9.03 2.85 10.53
C PRO A 49 8.03 3.28 11.61
N ALA A 50 6.78 3.56 11.24
CA ALA A 50 5.74 3.94 12.20
C ALA A 50 5.38 2.79 13.16
N LEU A 51 5.38 1.54 12.68
CA LEU A 51 5.19 0.35 13.52
C LEU A 51 6.39 0.09 14.44
N MET A 52 7.61 0.32 13.95
CA MET A 52 8.83 0.12 14.73
C MET A 52 8.93 1.02 15.96
N GLU A 53 8.26 2.18 15.97
CA GLU A 53 8.15 3.05 17.15
C GLU A 53 7.50 2.35 18.37
N TYR A 54 6.71 1.30 18.13
CA TYR A 54 6.07 0.48 19.17
C TYR A 54 6.87 -0.76 19.57
N LYS A 55 8.12 -0.87 19.11
CA LYS A 55 9.09 -1.90 19.49
C LYS A 55 8.60 -3.36 19.32
N PRO A 56 8.02 -3.74 18.16
CA PRO A 56 7.85 -5.16 17.85
C PRO A 56 9.21 -5.88 17.84
N ALA A 57 9.20 -7.19 18.08
CA ALA A 57 10.41 -8.01 17.98
C ALA A 57 10.89 -8.12 16.54
N SER A 58 9.96 -8.22 15.59
CA SER A 58 10.25 -8.18 14.16
C SER A 58 9.04 -7.68 13.35
N VAL A 59 9.30 -7.18 12.15
CA VAL A 59 8.27 -6.86 11.15
C VAL A 59 8.69 -7.49 9.83
N LYS A 60 7.80 -8.31 9.27
CA LYS A 60 7.95 -8.97 7.97
C LYS A 60 6.78 -8.59 7.07
N VAL A 61 7.00 -8.57 5.77
CA VAL A 61 5.95 -8.27 4.78
C VAL A 61 5.75 -9.45 3.85
N ALA A 62 4.51 -9.91 3.74
CA ALA A 62 4.04 -10.83 2.72
C ALA A 62 3.15 -10.09 1.74
N SER A 63 3.46 -10.18 0.45
CA SER A 63 2.64 -9.61 -0.62
C SER A 63 2.21 -10.68 -1.60
N LEU A 64 0.96 -10.65 -2.06
CA LEU A 64 0.54 -11.52 -3.15
C LEU A 64 1.26 -11.13 -4.45
N LEU A 65 1.31 -9.84 -4.78
CA LEU A 65 1.88 -9.33 -6.02
C LEU A 65 3.04 -8.35 -5.77
N GLU A 66 4.05 -8.36 -6.64
CA GLU A 66 5.07 -7.32 -6.74
C GLU A 66 5.15 -6.85 -8.19
N LYS A 67 5.01 -5.54 -8.44
CA LYS A 67 5.19 -4.98 -9.78
C LYS A 67 6.66 -4.75 -10.11
N ARG A 68 7.08 -5.22 -11.28
CA ARG A 68 8.33 -4.81 -11.92
C ARG A 68 8.14 -3.44 -12.56
N THR A 69 8.27 -2.38 -11.77
CA THR A 69 8.12 -0.99 -12.21
C THR A 69 9.36 -0.15 -11.94
N HIS A 70 9.64 0.80 -12.82
CA HIS A 70 10.70 1.80 -12.63
C HIS A 70 10.34 2.84 -11.55
N ARG A 71 9.07 2.90 -11.11
CA ARG A 71 8.61 3.80 -10.03
C ARG A 71 8.89 3.26 -8.61
N SER A 72 9.52 2.09 -8.51
CA SER A 72 9.83 1.47 -7.22
C SER A 72 10.75 2.35 -6.39
N CYS A 73 10.47 2.50 -5.09
CA CYS A 73 11.37 3.12 -4.12
C CYS A 73 12.47 2.16 -3.62
N GLY A 74 12.56 0.95 -4.20
CA GLY A 74 13.52 -0.08 -3.79
C GLY A 74 13.05 -0.97 -2.64
N PHE A 75 11.83 -0.75 -2.11
CA PHE A 75 11.25 -1.63 -1.09
C PHE A 75 11.10 -3.07 -1.59
N LYS A 76 11.37 -4.04 -0.71
CA LYS A 76 11.27 -5.47 -0.98
C LYS A 76 10.51 -6.16 0.15
N ALA A 77 9.44 -6.86 -0.19
CA ALA A 77 8.73 -7.72 0.75
C ALA A 77 9.56 -8.99 1.02
N ASP A 78 9.41 -9.56 2.22
CA ASP A 78 10.09 -10.79 2.62
C ASP A 78 9.52 -12.02 1.92
N PHE A 79 8.21 -12.01 1.63
CA PHE A 79 7.51 -13.06 0.93
C PHE A 79 6.71 -12.47 -0.22
N VAL A 80 6.92 -12.96 -1.44
CA VAL A 80 6.20 -12.51 -2.64
C VAL A 80 5.58 -13.73 -3.32
N GLY A 81 4.28 -13.69 -3.58
CA GLY A 81 3.57 -14.73 -4.32
C GLY A 81 3.94 -14.72 -5.81
N PHE A 82 3.72 -13.59 -6.47
CA PHE A 82 3.98 -13.43 -7.90
C PHE A 82 4.64 -12.08 -8.21
N SER A 83 5.68 -12.11 -9.02
CA SER A 83 6.24 -10.91 -9.64
C SER A 83 5.55 -10.67 -10.99
N ILE A 84 4.95 -9.51 -11.19
CA ILE A 84 4.13 -9.17 -12.37
C ILE A 84 4.69 -7.97 -13.15
N PRO A 85 4.36 -7.80 -14.45
CA PRO A 85 4.66 -6.58 -15.18
C PRO A 85 3.88 -5.37 -14.62
N ASP A 86 4.30 -4.16 -14.99
CA ASP A 86 3.67 -2.91 -14.56
C ASP A 86 2.35 -2.62 -15.33
N PHE A 87 1.32 -3.40 -15.03
CA PHE A 87 -0.05 -3.18 -15.50
C PHE A 87 -0.98 -2.86 -14.33
N PHE A 88 -2.12 -2.24 -14.63
CA PHE A 88 -3.19 -2.07 -13.64
C PHE A 88 -3.98 -3.37 -13.55
N ILE A 89 -4.04 -3.95 -12.34
CA ILE A 89 -4.63 -5.26 -12.08
C ILE A 89 -5.91 -5.07 -11.26
N VAL A 90 -6.93 -5.84 -11.60
CA VAL A 90 -8.22 -5.92 -10.89
C VAL A 90 -8.59 -7.37 -10.62
N GLY A 91 -9.58 -7.59 -9.76
CA GLY A 91 -10.02 -8.91 -9.35
C GLY A 91 -9.25 -9.47 -8.17
N TYR A 92 -9.76 -10.54 -7.58
CA TYR A 92 -9.25 -11.15 -6.35
C TYR A 92 -9.12 -10.11 -5.21
N ASN A 93 -10.21 -9.38 -4.96
CA ASN A 93 -10.31 -8.20 -4.08
C ASN A 93 -9.56 -6.94 -4.50
N MET A 94 -8.75 -6.96 -5.56
CA MET A 94 -8.19 -5.76 -6.16
C MET A 94 -9.24 -5.06 -7.00
N ASP A 95 -9.25 -3.73 -6.98
CA ASP A 95 -10.33 -2.95 -7.55
C ASP A 95 -9.86 -1.81 -8.46
N TYR A 96 -10.82 -1.33 -9.25
CA TYR A 96 -10.75 -0.01 -9.87
C TYR A 96 -12.03 0.73 -9.53
N ASN A 97 -11.94 1.77 -8.69
CA ASN A 97 -13.09 2.54 -8.19
C ASN A 97 -14.17 1.63 -7.54
N GLU A 98 -13.75 0.70 -6.68
CA GLU A 98 -14.59 -0.30 -6.02
C GLU A 98 -15.21 -1.37 -6.93
N ALA A 99 -14.96 -1.32 -8.24
CA ALA A 99 -15.39 -2.36 -9.16
C ALA A 99 -14.44 -3.57 -9.15
N TYR A 100 -14.97 -4.72 -9.57
CA TYR A 100 -14.23 -5.97 -9.82
C TYR A 100 -13.71 -6.74 -8.60
N ARG A 101 -13.93 -6.28 -7.35
CA ARG A 101 -13.47 -6.98 -6.14
C ARG A 101 -13.94 -8.43 -6.05
N ASP A 102 -15.14 -8.70 -6.55
CA ASP A 102 -15.84 -9.98 -6.50
C ASP A 102 -15.36 -11.01 -7.54
N MET A 103 -14.52 -10.60 -8.49
CA MET A 103 -13.93 -11.52 -9.46
C MET A 103 -12.93 -12.48 -8.80
N SER A 104 -13.01 -13.77 -9.10
CA SER A 104 -12.11 -14.79 -8.52
C SER A 104 -10.73 -14.88 -9.19
N HIS A 105 -10.47 -14.08 -10.22
CA HIS A 105 -9.24 -14.12 -11.01
C HIS A 105 -8.60 -12.73 -11.07
N LEU A 106 -7.27 -12.69 -11.12
CA LEU A 106 -6.51 -11.48 -11.41
C LEU A 106 -6.53 -11.21 -12.91
N CYS A 107 -6.87 -9.98 -13.31
CA CYS A 107 -6.97 -9.57 -14.70
C CYS A 107 -6.33 -8.19 -14.91
N ILE A 108 -5.86 -7.93 -16.12
CA ILE A 108 -5.47 -6.58 -16.56
C ILE A 108 -6.74 -5.86 -17.03
N ILE A 109 -7.03 -4.69 -16.47
CA ILE A 109 -8.17 -3.88 -16.92
C ILE A 109 -7.86 -3.25 -18.29
N ASN A 110 -8.82 -3.30 -19.21
CA ASN A 110 -8.70 -2.68 -20.53
C ASN A 110 -9.08 -1.19 -20.49
N PRO A 111 -8.71 -0.39 -21.52
CA PRO A 111 -9.04 1.03 -21.56
C PRO A 111 -10.54 1.33 -21.46
N GLU A 112 -11.39 0.50 -22.07
CA GLU A 112 -12.85 0.68 -22.02
C GLU A 112 -13.39 0.50 -20.60
N GLY A 113 -12.87 -0.49 -19.84
CA GLY A 113 -13.23 -0.70 -18.44
C GLY A 113 -12.79 0.47 -17.55
N ILE A 114 -11.57 0.98 -17.77
CA ILE A 114 -11.08 2.18 -17.06
C ILE A 114 -12.04 3.36 -17.29
N GLU A 115 -12.36 3.67 -18.54
CA GLU A 115 -13.19 4.84 -18.85
C GLU A 115 -14.63 4.67 -18.33
N TYR A 116 -15.18 3.46 -18.40
CA TYR A 116 -16.51 3.16 -17.88
C TYR A 116 -16.61 3.41 -16.38
N PHE A 117 -15.73 2.81 -15.57
CA PHE A 117 -15.78 2.94 -14.10
C PHE A 117 -15.23 4.26 -13.57
N LYS A 118 -14.53 5.03 -14.41
CA LYS A 118 -14.21 6.43 -14.13
C LYS A 118 -15.43 7.34 -14.25
N SER A 119 -16.32 7.08 -15.20
CA SER A 119 -17.55 7.85 -15.44
C SER A 119 -18.76 7.34 -14.65
N HIS A 120 -18.75 6.08 -14.21
CA HIS A 120 -19.82 5.41 -13.46
C HIS A 120 -19.28 4.80 -12.15
N PRO A 121 -18.84 5.61 -11.19
CA PRO A 121 -18.34 5.10 -9.92
C PRO A 121 -19.46 4.38 -9.15
N ILE A 122 -19.19 3.16 -8.68
CA ILE A 122 -20.17 2.30 -8.00
C ILE A 122 -20.76 3.01 -6.75
N LEU A 123 -19.94 3.81 -6.07
CA LEU A 123 -20.35 4.52 -4.85
C LEU A 123 -21.23 5.76 -5.10
N ALA A 124 -21.36 6.27 -6.33
CA ALA A 124 -22.18 7.46 -6.59
C ALA A 124 -23.70 7.24 -6.48
N GLY A 125 -24.14 5.97 -6.35
CA GLY A 125 -25.55 5.61 -6.16
C GLY A 125 -25.93 5.25 -4.71
N LEU A 126 -25.01 5.36 -3.75
CA LEU A 126 -25.24 5.02 -2.34
C LEU A 126 -25.30 6.31 -1.48
N ASN A 127 -26.30 7.14 -1.74
CA ASN A 127 -26.75 8.21 -0.82
C ASN A 127 -28.19 7.96 -0.43
#